data_AF-A0AAT9KVW7-F1
#
_entry.id   AF-A0AAT9KVW7-F1
#
_cell.length_a   1.000
_cell.length_b   1.000
_cell.length_c   1.000
_cell.angle_alpha   90.00
_cell.angle_beta   90.00
_cell.angle_gamma   90.00
#
_symmetry.space_group_name_H-M   'P 1'
#
loop_
_entity.id
_entity.type
_entity.pdbx_description
1 polymer ?
#
loop_
_entity_poly.entity_id
_entity_poly.type
_entity_poly.pdbx_seq_one_letter_code
_entity_poly.pdbx_strand_id
1 'polypeptide(L)'
;MATAARHGALIFADVGWDETGRWDLDALPDLAHCEAFLPNAEEAMRYTRTDCPRAAAHALAERVPLAVVTLGAEGAYAVDGRTGVSAQVPAIEVEALDPTGAGDVFVAGFVTGTLADWPLADRLAFAGLTAALSVQEFGGSLSAPGWAEIAAWWQRIRTCESQDPTALERYAFLEELLPTTARAWPLRRAVPTIGFRQ
;
A
#
# COMPACT_ATOMS: atom_id res chain seq x y z
N MET A 1 5.53 20.59 7.93
CA MET A 1 6.19 19.71 6.94
C MET A 1 7.57 20.24 6.56
N ALA A 2 7.68 21.49 6.09
CA ALA A 2 8.95 22.13 5.75
C ALA A 2 10.10 21.94 6.77
N THR A 3 9.84 22.12 8.07
CA THR A 3 10.88 21.97 9.11
C THR A 3 11.41 20.54 9.22
N ALA A 4 10.57 19.51 9.13
CA ALA A 4 10.99 18.11 9.23
C ALA A 4 11.73 17.66 7.97
N ALA A 5 11.23 18.02 6.78
CA ALA A 5 11.87 17.75 5.50
C ALA A 5 13.29 18.36 5.45
N ARG A 6 13.47 19.58 5.97
CA ARG A 6 14.79 20.23 6.07
C ARG A 6 15.82 19.49 6.94
N HIS A 7 15.39 18.58 7.81
CA HIS A 7 16.27 17.75 8.64
C HIS A 7 16.44 16.34 8.08
N GLY A 8 16.01 16.08 6.84
CA GLY A 8 16.17 14.80 6.16
C GLY A 8 15.08 13.77 6.48
N ALA A 9 14.01 14.15 7.16
CA ALA A 9 12.87 13.26 7.37
C ALA A 9 12.07 13.09 6.08
N LEU A 10 11.77 11.84 5.71
CA LEU A 10 10.82 11.52 4.64
C LEU A 10 9.39 11.68 5.18
N ILE A 11 8.55 12.41 4.43
CA ILE A 11 7.18 12.71 4.84
C ILE A 11 6.23 11.99 3.88
N PHE A 12 5.45 11.04 4.39
CA PHE A 12 4.43 10.35 3.62
C PHE A 12 3.08 10.95 3.99
N ALA A 13 2.36 11.43 2.98
CA ALA A 13 1.04 12.01 3.16
C ALA A 13 -0.03 11.05 2.68
N ASP A 14 -1.06 10.91 3.48
CA ASP A 14 -2.34 10.34 3.10
C ASP A 14 -3.43 11.36 3.46
N VAL A 15 -4.59 11.27 2.81
CA VAL A 15 -5.71 12.20 3.02
C VAL A 15 -6.92 11.43 3.52
N GLY A 16 -7.57 12.00 4.53
CA GLY A 16 -8.93 11.63 4.85
C GLY A 16 -9.90 12.23 3.82
N TRP A 17 -11.10 11.66 3.78
CA TRP A 17 -12.21 12.16 2.97
C TRP A 17 -12.53 13.64 3.24
N ASP A 18 -12.59 14.47 2.19
CA ASP A 18 -13.02 15.86 2.30
C ASP A 18 -14.56 15.96 2.35
N GLU A 19 -15.11 15.98 3.56
CA GLU A 19 -16.56 16.17 3.81
C GLU A 19 -17.10 17.49 3.25
N THR A 20 -16.25 18.50 3.04
CA THR A 20 -16.68 19.78 2.46
C THR A 20 -16.94 19.68 0.96
N GLY A 21 -16.48 18.60 0.33
CA GLY A 21 -16.64 18.35 -1.10
C GLY A 21 -15.88 19.33 -1.99
N ARG A 22 -14.96 20.14 -1.43
CA ARG A 22 -14.21 21.13 -2.21
C ARG A 22 -13.15 20.46 -3.06
N TRP A 23 -12.46 19.45 -2.51
CA TRP A 23 -11.38 18.73 -3.20
C TRP A 23 -10.40 19.69 -3.87
N ASP A 24 -9.89 20.62 -3.06
CA ASP A 24 -8.99 21.68 -3.49
C ASP A 24 -7.55 21.26 -3.21
N LEU A 25 -6.80 21.00 -4.30
CA LEU A 25 -5.38 20.62 -4.22
C LEU A 25 -4.52 21.74 -3.62
N ASP A 26 -4.86 23.00 -3.85
CA ASP A 26 -4.08 24.14 -3.35
C ASP A 26 -4.37 24.39 -1.86
N ALA A 27 -5.43 23.79 -1.32
CA ALA A 27 -5.73 23.78 0.12
C ALA A 27 -5.02 22.65 0.87
N LEU A 28 -4.44 21.67 0.18
CA LEU A 28 -3.63 20.64 0.81
C LEU A 28 -2.33 21.26 1.38
N PRO A 29 -1.80 20.70 2.48
CA PRO A 29 -0.46 21.07 2.95
C PRO A 29 0.55 20.92 1.82
N ASP A 30 1.57 21.78 1.78
CA ASP A 30 2.55 21.84 0.69
C ASP A 30 3.15 20.46 0.35
N LEU A 31 2.58 19.81 -0.67
CA LEU A 31 2.90 18.46 -1.10
C LEU A 31 4.32 18.37 -1.67
N ALA A 32 4.93 19.50 -2.05
CA ALA A 32 6.31 19.55 -2.48
C ALA A 32 7.30 19.21 -1.35
N HIS A 33 6.85 19.26 -0.09
CA HIS A 33 7.61 18.81 1.08
C HIS A 33 7.36 17.35 1.47
N CYS A 34 6.45 16.65 0.80
CA CYS A 34 6.23 15.22 0.97
C CYS A 34 7.24 14.44 0.13
N GLU A 35 7.63 13.27 0.62
CA GLU A 35 8.29 12.24 -0.17
C GLU A 35 7.28 11.56 -1.09
N ALA A 36 6.10 11.22 -0.56
CA ALA A 36 5.03 10.59 -1.32
C ALA A 36 3.63 11.03 -0.85
N PHE A 37 2.66 10.97 -1.76
CA PHE A 37 1.23 11.17 -1.48
C PHE A 37 0.45 9.95 -1.98
N LEU A 38 -0.38 9.34 -1.10
CA LEU A 38 -0.94 8.00 -1.32
C LEU A 38 -2.49 7.92 -1.29
N PRO A 39 -3.25 8.78 -1.99
CA PRO A 39 -4.71 8.74 -1.97
C PRO A 39 -5.30 7.48 -2.61
N ASN A 40 -6.58 7.21 -2.36
CA ASN A 40 -7.33 6.25 -3.17
C ASN A 40 -7.77 6.85 -4.52
N ALA A 41 -8.21 5.98 -5.44
CA ALA A 41 -8.63 6.37 -6.78
C ALA A 41 -9.69 7.48 -6.78
N GLU A 42 -10.70 7.39 -5.91
CA GLU A 42 -11.77 8.38 -5.86
C GLU A 42 -11.25 9.75 -5.39
N GLU A 43 -10.47 9.77 -4.31
CA GLU A 43 -9.84 10.98 -3.79
C GLU A 43 -8.92 11.61 -4.82
N ALA A 44 -8.02 10.81 -5.42
CA ALA A 44 -7.08 11.26 -6.43
C ALA A 44 -7.81 11.95 -7.58
N MET A 45 -8.82 11.28 -8.15
CA MET A 45 -9.62 11.80 -9.27
C MET A 45 -10.39 13.07 -8.89
N ARG A 46 -10.92 13.16 -7.68
CA ARG A 46 -11.64 14.36 -7.21
C ARG A 46 -10.71 15.56 -7.04
N TYR A 47 -9.53 15.36 -6.47
CA TYR A 47 -8.51 16.40 -6.32
C TYR A 47 -8.01 16.91 -7.69
N THR A 48 -7.74 16.00 -8.62
CA THR A 48 -7.16 16.35 -9.93
C THR A 48 -8.19 16.69 -11.00
N ARG A 49 -9.49 16.51 -10.73
CA ARG A 49 -10.60 16.67 -11.69
C ARG A 49 -10.45 15.78 -12.92
N THR A 50 -9.90 14.59 -12.74
CA THR A 50 -9.75 13.57 -13.79
C THR A 50 -10.79 12.47 -13.65
N ASP A 51 -11.02 11.70 -14.70
CA ASP A 51 -11.93 10.54 -14.76
C ASP A 51 -11.20 9.19 -14.79
N CYS A 52 -9.86 9.21 -14.71
CA CYS A 52 -9.02 8.04 -14.76
C CYS A 52 -7.97 8.08 -13.63
N PRO A 53 -7.83 7.02 -12.81
CA PRO A 53 -6.87 6.98 -11.70
C PRO A 53 -5.41 7.16 -12.15
N ARG A 54 -5.06 6.67 -13.35
CA ARG A 54 -3.71 6.84 -13.90
C ARG A 54 -3.44 8.30 -14.28
N ALA A 55 -4.42 8.94 -14.90
CA ALA A 55 -4.33 10.36 -15.21
C ALA A 55 -4.23 11.20 -13.92
N ALA A 56 -4.99 10.83 -12.88
CA ALA A 56 -4.89 11.43 -11.56
C ALA A 56 -3.48 11.29 -10.97
N ALA A 57 -2.90 10.08 -10.99
CA ALA A 57 -1.55 9.83 -10.49
C ALA A 57 -0.48 10.69 -11.21
N HIS A 58 -0.59 10.82 -12.54
CA HIS A 58 0.31 11.69 -13.31
C HIS A 58 0.14 13.16 -12.94
N ALA A 59 -1.09 13.66 -12.80
CA ALA A 59 -1.35 15.04 -12.38
C ALA A 59 -0.85 15.32 -10.94
N LEU A 60 -1.00 14.35 -10.03
CA LEU A 60 -0.46 14.45 -8.67
C LEU A 60 1.07 14.49 -8.68
N ALA A 61 1.72 13.69 -9.53
CA ALA A 61 3.19 13.65 -9.64
C ALA A 61 3.83 14.98 -10.12
N GLU A 62 3.03 15.93 -10.62
CA GLU A 62 3.47 17.30 -10.89
C GLU A 62 3.57 18.16 -9.61
N ARG A 63 2.94 17.72 -8.51
CA ARG A 63 2.85 18.44 -7.23
C ARG A 63 3.58 17.75 -6.08
N VAL A 64 3.79 16.44 -6.17
CA VAL A 64 4.51 15.62 -5.18
C VAL A 64 5.60 14.80 -5.89
N PRO A 65 6.75 14.53 -5.24
CA PRO A 65 7.79 13.73 -5.87
C PRO A 65 7.36 12.30 -6.23
N LEU A 66 6.50 11.67 -5.43
CA LEU A 66 5.98 10.34 -5.68
C LEU A 66 4.47 10.27 -5.43
N ALA A 67 3.69 10.04 -6.47
CA ALA A 67 2.25 9.86 -6.36
C ALA A 67 1.91 8.37 -6.40
N VAL A 68 1.16 7.88 -5.42
CA VAL A 68 0.68 6.51 -5.34
C VAL A 68 -0.84 6.54 -5.25
N VAL A 69 -1.53 5.82 -6.12
CA VAL A 69 -2.98 5.75 -6.13
C VAL A 69 -3.41 4.30 -5.92
N THR A 70 -4.13 4.05 -4.83
CA THR A 70 -4.72 2.73 -4.58
C THR A 70 -6.01 2.56 -5.39
N LEU A 71 -6.18 1.39 -6.00
CA LEU A 71 -7.26 1.05 -6.94
C LEU A 71 -8.20 -0.02 -6.37
N GLY A 72 -8.19 -0.24 -5.05
CA GLY A 72 -8.97 -1.30 -4.41
C GLY A 72 -8.63 -2.68 -4.99
N ALA A 73 -9.64 -3.35 -5.54
CA ALA A 73 -9.51 -4.70 -6.13
C ALA A 73 -8.64 -4.75 -7.41
N GLU A 74 -8.31 -3.60 -8.01
CA GLU A 74 -7.41 -3.55 -9.18
C GLU A 74 -5.94 -3.37 -8.79
N GLY A 75 -5.65 -3.18 -7.50
CA GLY A 75 -4.29 -3.06 -6.96
C GLY A 75 -3.86 -1.62 -6.73
N ALA A 76 -2.70 -1.24 -7.26
CA ALA A 76 -2.16 0.11 -7.08
C ALA A 76 -1.33 0.57 -8.29
N TYR A 77 -1.28 1.88 -8.48
CA TYR A 77 -0.48 2.54 -9.51
C TYR A 77 0.35 3.66 -8.89
N ALA A 78 1.62 3.78 -9.28
CA ALA A 78 2.49 4.87 -8.82
C ALA A 78 3.23 5.53 -9.97
N VAL A 79 3.53 6.82 -9.78
CA VAL A 79 4.33 7.65 -10.67
C VAL A 79 5.36 8.40 -9.85
N ASP A 80 6.64 8.18 -10.14
CA ASP A 80 7.75 8.98 -9.64
C ASP A 80 7.94 10.19 -10.56
N GLY A 81 7.53 11.37 -10.10
CA GLY A 81 7.63 12.62 -10.85
C GLY A 81 9.08 13.07 -11.07
N ARG A 82 10.04 12.58 -10.27
CA ARG A 82 11.47 12.92 -10.41
C ARG A 82 12.12 12.19 -11.56
N THR A 83 11.78 10.92 -11.74
CA THR A 83 12.40 10.02 -12.73
C THR A 83 11.52 9.78 -13.95
N GLY A 84 10.22 10.06 -13.85
CA GLY A 84 9.21 9.71 -14.85
C GLY A 84 8.83 8.23 -14.86
N VAL A 85 9.39 7.43 -13.95
CA VAL A 85 9.08 6.00 -13.85
C VAL A 85 7.68 5.81 -13.27
N SER A 86 6.90 4.93 -13.88
CA SER A 86 5.63 4.47 -13.31
C SER A 86 5.64 2.96 -13.10
N ALA A 87 4.81 2.50 -12.17
CA ALA A 87 4.62 1.09 -11.88
C ALA A 87 3.16 0.80 -11.57
N GLN A 88 2.69 -0.38 -11.99
CA GLN A 88 1.39 -0.92 -11.59
C GLN A 88 1.59 -2.31 -11.01
N VAL A 89 0.89 -2.60 -9.92
CA VAL A 89 0.81 -3.94 -9.34
C VAL A 89 -0.66 -4.30 -9.20
N PRO A 90 -1.11 -5.45 -9.72
CA PRO A 90 -2.47 -5.93 -9.49
C PRO A 90 -2.71 -6.26 -8.02
N ALA A 91 -3.97 -6.20 -7.56
CA ALA A 91 -4.30 -6.64 -6.21
C ALA A 91 -4.05 -8.14 -6.06
N ILE A 92 -3.70 -8.55 -4.84
CA ILE A 92 -3.70 -9.96 -4.47
C ILE A 92 -5.14 -10.32 -4.09
N GLU A 93 -5.70 -11.31 -4.78
CA GLU A 93 -7.03 -11.81 -4.46
C GLU A 93 -7.01 -12.53 -3.11
N VAL A 94 -7.82 -12.02 -2.18
CA VAL A 94 -7.97 -12.54 -0.82
C VAL A 94 -9.43 -12.48 -0.39
N GLU A 95 -9.84 -13.38 0.49
CA GLU A 95 -11.15 -13.29 1.13
C GLU A 95 -11.09 -12.24 2.24
N ALA A 96 -11.67 -11.06 1.99
CA ALA A 96 -11.66 -9.95 2.94
C ALA A 96 -12.69 -10.18 4.06
N LEU A 97 -12.23 -10.16 5.31
CA LEU A 97 -13.07 -10.20 6.51
C LEU A 97 -13.35 -8.79 7.07
N ASP A 98 -12.32 -7.94 7.15
CA ASP A 98 -12.41 -6.58 7.69
C ASP A 98 -11.49 -5.63 6.91
N PRO A 99 -12.03 -4.73 6.05
CA PRO A 99 -11.20 -3.80 5.28
C PRO A 99 -10.67 -2.63 6.11
N THR A 100 -11.06 -2.50 7.37
CA THR A 100 -10.64 -1.40 8.24
C THR A 100 -9.12 -1.35 8.34
N GLY A 101 -8.52 -0.16 8.20
CA GLY A 101 -7.07 0.03 8.35
C GLY A 101 -6.21 -0.54 7.22
N ALA A 102 -6.79 -1.12 6.16
CA ALA A 102 -6.01 -1.62 5.01
C ALA A 102 -5.15 -0.53 4.35
N GLY A 103 -5.67 0.71 4.29
CA GLY A 103 -4.93 1.88 3.81
C GLY A 103 -3.71 2.19 4.68
N ASP A 104 -3.86 2.19 6.00
CA ASP A 104 -2.74 2.41 6.94
C ASP A 104 -1.65 1.34 6.77
N VAL A 105 -2.06 0.07 6.61
CA VAL A 105 -1.13 -1.05 6.39
C VAL A 105 -0.45 -0.95 5.03
N PHE A 106 -1.18 -0.51 3.99
CA PHE A 106 -0.59 -0.24 2.67
C PHE A 106 0.49 0.85 2.77
N VAL A 107 0.18 1.98 3.40
CA VAL A 107 1.15 3.08 3.61
C VAL A 107 2.36 2.58 4.38
N ALA A 108 2.18 1.82 5.46
CA ALA A 108 3.28 1.26 6.24
C ALA A 108 4.17 0.30 5.42
N GLY A 109 3.57 -0.56 4.58
CA GLY A 109 4.30 -1.41 3.65
C GLY A 109 5.10 -0.61 2.62
N PHE A 110 4.49 0.45 2.06
CA PHE A 110 5.17 1.31 1.09
C PHE A 110 6.35 2.09 1.70
N VAL A 111 6.18 2.60 2.92
CA VAL A 111 7.25 3.24 3.71
C VAL A 111 8.38 2.25 3.95
N THR A 112 8.07 1.01 4.32
CA THR A 112 9.06 -0.05 4.55
C THR A 112 9.92 -0.28 3.31
N GLY A 113 9.30 -0.46 2.14
CA GLY A 113 10.03 -0.65 0.89
C GLY A 113 10.82 0.59 0.45
N THR A 114 10.32 1.78 0.76
CA THR A 114 11.05 3.04 0.49
C THR A 114 12.31 3.15 1.34
N LEU A 115 12.22 2.84 2.64
CA LEU A 115 13.37 2.87 3.55
C LEU A 115 14.39 1.76 3.26
N ALA A 116 13.96 0.65 2.66
CA ALA A 116 14.82 -0.43 2.20
C ALA A 116 15.40 -0.21 0.79
N ASP A 117 15.14 0.96 0.19
CA ASP A 117 15.60 1.35 -1.16
C ASP A 117 15.20 0.36 -2.27
N TRP A 118 14.00 -0.23 -2.17
CA TRP A 118 13.52 -1.17 -3.18
C TRP A 118 13.14 -0.44 -4.47
N PRO A 119 13.11 -1.13 -5.63
CA PRO A 119 12.49 -0.61 -6.85
C PRO A 119 11.01 -0.23 -6.62
N LEU A 120 10.51 0.78 -7.35
CA LEU A 120 9.14 1.29 -7.15
C LEU A 120 8.05 0.21 -7.25
N ALA A 121 8.21 -0.73 -8.20
CA ALA A 121 7.28 -1.84 -8.36
C ALA A 121 7.26 -2.78 -7.15
N ASP A 122 8.40 -2.98 -6.49
CA ASP A 122 8.54 -3.87 -5.33
C ASP A 122 8.00 -3.20 -4.06
N ARG A 123 8.16 -1.88 -3.94
CA ARG A 123 7.48 -1.06 -2.90
C ARG A 123 5.97 -1.21 -3.00
N LEU A 124 5.41 -1.06 -4.21
CA LEU A 124 3.99 -1.22 -4.48
C LEU A 124 3.51 -2.64 -4.20
N ALA A 125 4.26 -3.65 -4.66
CA ALA A 125 3.92 -5.04 -4.47
C ALA A 125 3.87 -5.39 -2.98
N PHE A 126 4.89 -4.98 -2.22
CA PHE A 126 4.92 -5.22 -0.79
C PHE A 126 3.77 -4.53 -0.05
N ALA A 127 3.48 -3.26 -0.37
CA ALA A 127 2.37 -2.52 0.21
C ALA A 127 1.01 -3.19 -0.06
N GLY A 128 0.80 -3.62 -1.30
CA GLY A 128 -0.41 -4.37 -1.70
C GLY A 128 -0.53 -5.70 -0.96
N LEU A 129 0.57 -6.44 -0.83
CA LEU A 129 0.61 -7.69 -0.09
C LEU A 129 0.28 -7.50 1.39
N THR A 130 0.91 -6.52 2.06
CA THR A 130 0.66 -6.31 3.48
C THR A 130 -0.79 -5.92 3.75
N ALA A 131 -1.37 -5.08 2.90
CA ALA A 131 -2.79 -4.71 2.99
C ALA A 131 -3.72 -5.90 2.70
N ALA A 132 -3.43 -6.72 1.69
CA ALA A 132 -4.24 -7.89 1.37
C ALA A 132 -4.19 -8.96 2.48
N LEU A 133 -3.07 -9.10 3.17
CA LEU A 133 -2.97 -9.98 4.33
C LEU A 133 -3.70 -9.41 5.56
N SER A 134 -3.70 -8.09 5.75
CA SER A 134 -4.36 -7.48 6.92
C SER A 134 -5.88 -7.58 6.86
N VAL A 135 -6.48 -7.51 5.67
CA VAL A 135 -7.95 -7.59 5.55
C VAL A 135 -8.53 -8.99 5.81
N GLN A 136 -7.69 -10.02 5.85
CA GLN A 136 -8.10 -11.41 6.17
C GLN A 136 -8.29 -11.64 7.68
N GLU A 137 -8.14 -10.61 8.50
CA GLU A 137 -8.20 -10.71 9.97
C GLU A 137 -8.97 -9.51 10.53
N PHE A 138 -9.62 -9.69 11.69
CA PHE A 138 -10.28 -8.58 12.38
C PHE A 138 -9.27 -7.71 13.12
N GLY A 139 -9.48 -6.39 13.13
CA GLY A 139 -8.78 -5.50 14.06
C GLY A 139 -8.09 -4.28 13.45
N GLY A 140 -8.47 -3.84 12.25
CA GLY A 140 -7.93 -2.61 11.68
C GLY A 140 -6.42 -2.71 11.41
N SER A 141 -5.66 -1.64 11.69
CA SER A 141 -4.19 -1.64 11.56
C SER A 141 -3.46 -2.66 12.45
N LEU A 142 -4.10 -3.21 13.49
CA LEU A 142 -3.51 -4.27 14.32
C LEU A 142 -3.42 -5.62 13.60
N SER A 143 -4.10 -5.78 12.46
CA SER A 143 -3.98 -6.97 11.61
C SER A 143 -2.80 -6.92 10.63
N ALA A 144 -1.98 -5.85 10.64
CA ALA A 144 -0.78 -5.76 9.80
C ALA A 144 0.09 -7.01 9.94
N PRO A 145 0.47 -7.70 8.84
CA PRO A 145 1.25 -8.93 8.91
C PRO A 145 2.69 -8.66 9.36
N GLY A 146 3.26 -9.61 10.09
CA GLY A 146 4.69 -9.72 10.35
C GLY A 146 5.39 -10.62 9.34
N TRP A 147 6.72 -10.66 9.39
CA TRP A 147 7.55 -11.43 8.45
C TRP A 147 7.22 -12.92 8.38
N ALA A 148 6.82 -13.55 9.49
CA ALA A 148 6.46 -14.97 9.50
C ALA A 148 5.19 -15.27 8.69
N GLU A 149 4.25 -14.33 8.67
CA GLU A 149 2.98 -14.45 7.94
C GLU A 149 3.19 -14.21 6.44
N ILE A 150 4.01 -13.21 6.11
CA ILE A 150 4.48 -12.99 4.73
C ILE A 150 5.25 -14.21 4.21
N ALA A 151 6.12 -14.81 5.04
CA ALA A 151 6.85 -16.02 4.68
C ALA A 151 5.93 -17.21 4.41
N ALA A 152 4.92 -17.40 5.24
CA ALA A 152 3.96 -18.48 5.06
C ALA A 152 3.09 -18.27 3.81
N TRP A 153 2.64 -17.04 3.55
CA TRP A 153 1.95 -16.69 2.31
C TRP A 153 2.82 -17.00 1.08
N TRP A 154 4.10 -16.59 1.11
CA TRP A 154 5.03 -16.81 0.01
C TRP A 154 5.27 -18.29 -0.29
N GLN A 155 5.45 -19.10 0.76
CA GLN A 155 5.57 -20.55 0.61
C GLN A 155 4.31 -21.17 0.01
N ARG A 156 3.13 -20.77 0.51
CA ARG A 156 1.85 -21.30 0.03
C ARG A 156 1.62 -20.97 -1.44
N ILE A 157 1.82 -19.73 -1.86
CA ILE A 157 1.53 -19.31 -3.23
C ILE A 157 2.48 -19.95 -4.25
N ARG A 158 3.75 -20.19 -3.88
CA ARG A 158 4.72 -20.93 -4.73
C ARG A 158 4.37 -22.40 -4.92
N THR A 159 3.63 -23.00 -4.00
CA THR A 159 3.20 -24.41 -4.09
C THR A 159 1.85 -24.59 -4.77
N CYS A 160 1.19 -23.51 -5.16
CA CYS A 160 -0.17 -23.54 -5.69
C CYS A 160 -0.13 -23.61 -7.23
N GLU A 161 -0.53 -24.76 -7.79
CA GLU A 161 -0.44 -25.04 -9.24
C GLU A 161 -1.34 -24.15 -10.12
N SER A 162 -2.33 -23.46 -9.53
CA SER A 162 -3.29 -22.62 -10.25
C SER A 162 -2.89 -21.15 -10.39
N GLN A 163 -1.73 -20.75 -9.88
CA GLN A 163 -1.29 -19.35 -9.86
C GLN A 163 -0.57 -18.98 -11.16
N ASP A 164 -0.81 -17.76 -11.64
CA ASP A 164 -0.07 -17.20 -12.78
C ASP A 164 1.41 -17.03 -12.40
N PRO A 165 2.35 -17.73 -13.06
CA PRO A 165 3.78 -17.62 -12.77
C PRO A 165 4.30 -16.19 -12.92
N THR A 166 3.71 -15.37 -13.80
CA THR A 166 4.11 -13.98 -14.00
C THR A 166 3.70 -13.08 -12.83
N ALA A 167 2.60 -13.41 -12.14
CA ALA A 167 2.20 -12.75 -10.90
C ALA A 167 3.17 -13.10 -9.76
N LEU A 168 3.70 -14.32 -9.73
CA LEU A 168 4.69 -14.76 -8.74
C LEU A 168 6.05 -14.09 -8.92
N GLU A 169 6.49 -13.83 -10.15
CA GLU A 169 7.73 -13.09 -10.44
C GLU A 169 7.75 -11.71 -9.77
N ARG A 170 6.58 -11.07 -9.63
CA ARG A 170 6.47 -9.77 -8.96
C ARG A 170 6.88 -9.78 -7.50
N TYR A 171 6.79 -10.93 -6.84
CA TYR A 171 7.09 -11.10 -5.42
C TYR A 171 8.39 -11.86 -5.19
N ALA A 172 9.15 -12.18 -6.24
CA ALA A 172 10.39 -12.96 -6.14
C ALA A 172 11.45 -12.29 -5.24
N PHE A 173 11.46 -10.95 -5.16
CA PHE A 173 12.34 -10.20 -4.26
C PHE A 173 12.16 -10.56 -2.78
N LEU A 174 11.01 -11.14 -2.39
CA LEU A 174 10.78 -11.64 -1.04
C LEU A 174 11.68 -12.84 -0.68
N GLU A 175 12.17 -13.60 -1.66
CA GLU A 175 13.02 -14.78 -1.41
C GLU A 175 14.33 -14.40 -0.70
N GLU A 176 14.85 -13.19 -0.95
CA GLU A 176 16.06 -12.68 -0.29
C GLU A 176 15.79 -12.13 1.12
N LEU A 177 14.52 -11.83 1.43
CA LEU A 177 14.10 -11.14 2.66
C LEU A 177 13.51 -12.09 3.70
N LEU A 178 12.88 -13.18 3.26
CA LEU A 178 12.09 -14.02 4.13
C LEU A 178 12.95 -15.04 4.89
N PRO A 179 12.71 -15.24 6.20
CA PRO A 179 13.41 -16.25 6.97
C PRO A 179 13.13 -17.65 6.41
N THR A 180 14.16 -18.50 6.34
CA THR A 180 14.07 -19.88 5.84
C THR A 180 13.11 -20.76 6.64
N THR A 181 12.84 -20.42 7.90
CA THR A 181 11.86 -21.10 8.75
C THR A 181 10.55 -20.30 8.79
N ALA A 182 9.57 -20.69 7.98
CA ALA A 182 8.21 -20.22 8.15
C ALA A 182 7.53 -20.98 9.31
N ARG A 183 6.86 -20.23 10.19
CA ARG A 183 6.00 -20.81 11.22
C ARG A 183 4.69 -21.25 10.56
N ALA A 184 4.08 -22.33 11.03
CA ALA A 184 2.85 -22.85 10.44
C ALA A 184 1.73 -21.78 10.44
N TRP A 185 1.10 -21.59 9.28
CA TRP A 185 -0.03 -20.68 9.07
C TRP A 185 -1.38 -21.40 9.28
N PRO A 186 -2.41 -20.71 9.83
CA PRO A 186 -2.40 -19.32 10.31
C PRO A 186 -1.84 -19.18 11.73
N LEU A 187 -1.12 -18.09 11.99
CA LEU A 187 -0.69 -17.71 13.33
C LEU A 187 -1.90 -17.13 14.08
N ARG A 188 -2.39 -17.83 15.11
CA ARG A 188 -3.49 -17.33 15.95
C ARG A 188 -3.03 -16.04 16.66
N ARG A 189 -3.48 -14.89 16.17
CA ARG A 189 -3.34 -13.60 16.87
C ARG A 189 -4.35 -13.50 18.01
N ALA A 190 -4.14 -12.56 18.92
CA ALA A 190 -5.03 -12.33 20.05
C ALA A 190 -6.43 -11.97 19.52
N VAL A 191 -7.40 -12.85 19.76
CA VAL A 191 -8.79 -12.60 19.40
C VAL A 191 -9.36 -11.62 20.44
N PRO A 192 -10.01 -10.51 20.02
CA PRO A 192 -10.67 -9.62 20.96
C PRO A 192 -11.69 -10.41 21.79
N THR A 193 -11.56 -10.38 23.12
CA THR A 193 -12.38 -11.17 24.06
C THR A 193 -13.77 -10.58 24.27
N ILE A 194 -14.07 -9.43 23.64
CA ILE A 194 -15.35 -8.73 23.76
C ILE A 194 -15.96 -8.64 22.37
N GLY A 195 -17.06 -9.35 22.12
CA GLY A 195 -17.87 -9.11 20.93
C GLY A 195 -18.75 -10.25 20.42
N PHE A 196 -18.47 -11.51 20.73
CA PHE A 196 -19.33 -12.62 20.28
C PHE A 196 -20.14 -13.19 21.44
N ARG A 197 -21.26 -12.52 21.76
CA ARG A 197 -22.42 -13.19 22.36
C ARG A 197 -23.52 -13.29 21.30
N GLN A 198 -23.67 -14.53 20.84
CA GLN A 198 -24.75 -15.17 20.06
C GLN A 198 -24.86 -14.81 18.59
#